data_AF-A0A965IQL9-F1
#
_entry.id   AF-A0A965IQL9-F1
#
_cell.length_a   1.000
_cell.length_b   1.000
_cell.length_c   1.000
_cell.angle_alpha   90.00
_cell.angle_beta   90.00
_cell.angle_gamma   90.00
#
_symmetry.space_group_name_H-M   'P 1'
#
loop_
_entity.id
_entity.type
_entity.pdbx_description
1 polymer ?
#
loop_
_entity_poly.entity_id
_entity_poly.type
_entity_poly.pdbx_seq_one_letter_code
_entity_poly.pdbx_strand_id
1 'polypeptide(L)'
;MGRLLPVVTLHKRTRSLRRVRTTSPGYSITLRAIASPELHARGAIVNAVAKAGGIVTALDVSEPTPGSVRLDISCNAHDTDHVKEIVAALEALDGCHVEKVSDRVFLAHLGGKLEVHVKVPMRHRDDLARIYTPGVARVCEAIAENPEDVRRLTIKRNSVAVVSDGSAILGLGNLGPAAAMPVME
;
A
#
# COMPACT_ATOMS: atom_id res chain seq x y z
N MET A 1 -34.92 49.99 11.70
CA MET A 1 -35.07 49.03 12.83
C MET A 1 -34.70 47.64 12.33
N GLY A 2 -33.41 47.27 12.37
CA GLY A 2 -32.93 45.93 11.98
C GLY A 2 -32.78 45.05 13.20
N ARG A 3 -33.48 43.91 13.24
CA ARG A 3 -33.40 42.93 14.33
C ARG A 3 -32.09 42.15 14.24
N LEU A 4 -31.30 42.20 15.31
CA LEU A 4 -30.15 41.31 15.56
C LEU A 4 -30.66 39.90 15.90
N LEU A 5 -30.17 38.88 15.20
CA LEU A 5 -30.35 37.47 15.55
C LEU A 5 -29.36 37.09 16.68
N PRO A 6 -29.74 36.23 17.65
CA PRO A 6 -28.86 35.85 18.74
C PRO A 6 -27.80 34.83 18.30
N VAL A 7 -26.56 35.07 18.73
CA VAL A 7 -25.41 34.16 18.57
C VAL A 7 -25.61 32.93 19.45
N VAL A 8 -25.87 31.77 18.84
CA VAL A 8 -25.91 30.49 19.55
C VAL A 8 -24.47 30.07 19.89
N THR A 9 -24.10 30.20 21.16
CA THR A 9 -22.79 29.76 21.67
C THR A 9 -22.83 28.24 21.89
N LEU A 10 -22.35 27.47 20.91
CA LEU A 10 -22.18 26.02 20.99
C LEU A 10 -21.11 25.66 22.04
N HIS A 11 -21.54 25.27 23.23
CA HIS A 11 -20.70 24.62 24.23
C HIS A 11 -20.29 23.22 23.71
N LYS A 12 -19.04 23.07 23.26
CA LYS A 12 -18.46 21.76 22.94
C LYS A 12 -18.35 20.94 24.24
N ARG A 13 -19.30 20.03 24.46
CA ARG A 13 -19.14 18.94 25.44
C ARG A 13 -18.08 17.97 24.93
N THR A 14 -16.89 17.99 25.52
CA THR A 14 -15.83 17.02 25.29
C THR A 14 -16.21 15.69 25.92
N ARG A 15 -16.97 14.85 25.20
CA ARG A 15 -17.05 13.42 25.49
C ARG A 15 -15.79 12.76 24.93
N SER A 16 -14.93 12.31 25.83
CA SER A 16 -13.82 11.39 25.53
C SER A 16 -14.39 10.13 24.87
N LEU A 17 -14.28 10.05 23.54
CA LEU A 17 -14.57 8.85 22.76
C LEU A 17 -13.37 7.92 22.90
N ARG A 18 -13.53 6.85 23.71
CA ARG A 18 -12.61 5.71 23.73
C ARG A 18 -12.58 5.15 22.30
N ARG A 19 -11.51 5.43 21.55
CA ARG A 19 -11.37 5.02 20.15
C ARG A 19 -11.47 3.50 20.07
N VAL A 20 -12.54 2.98 19.47
CA VAL A 20 -12.68 1.54 19.20
C VAL A 20 -11.52 1.14 18.29
N ARG A 21 -10.62 0.27 18.78
CA ARG A 21 -9.49 -0.24 18.00
C ARG A 21 -10.01 -1.29 17.02
N THR A 22 -10.54 -0.83 15.88
CA THR A 22 -10.98 -1.72 14.79
C THR A 22 -9.79 -2.07 13.90
N THR A 23 -9.61 -3.34 13.58
CA THR A 23 -8.63 -3.80 12.58
C THR A 23 -8.95 -3.23 11.20
N SER A 24 -7.92 -2.93 10.39
CA SER A 24 -8.07 -2.31 9.07
C SER A 24 -7.27 -3.08 8.01
N PRO A 25 -7.72 -3.13 6.73
CA PRO A 25 -6.91 -3.64 5.63
C PRO A 25 -5.55 -2.93 5.48
N GLY A 26 -5.42 -1.69 5.98
CA GLY A 26 -4.16 -0.96 6.02
C GLY A 26 -3.07 -1.58 6.92
N TYR A 27 -3.43 -2.56 7.75
CA TYR A 27 -2.52 -3.38 8.53
C TYR A 27 -2.81 -4.86 8.28
N SER A 28 -2.95 -5.23 7.00
CA SER A 28 -3.10 -6.62 6.58
C SER A 28 -1.73 -7.26 6.45
N ILE A 29 -1.52 -8.37 7.16
CA ILE A 29 -0.26 -9.13 7.16
C ILE A 29 -0.51 -10.55 6.67
N THR A 30 0.53 -11.13 6.10
CA THR A 30 0.61 -12.58 5.84
C THR A 30 1.77 -13.14 6.64
N LEU A 31 1.45 -14.03 7.57
CA LEU A 31 2.38 -14.73 8.45
C LEU A 31 2.64 -16.12 7.89
N ARG A 32 3.89 -16.50 7.70
CA ARG A 32 4.27 -17.89 7.45
C ARG A 32 4.71 -18.52 8.76
N ALA A 33 4.07 -19.61 9.15
CA ALA A 33 4.40 -20.36 10.35
C ALA A 33 4.57 -21.86 10.06
N ILE A 34 5.47 -22.49 10.79
CA ILE A 34 5.56 -23.95 10.92
C ILE A 34 4.82 -24.32 12.20
N ALA A 35 3.93 -25.30 12.14
CA ALA A 35 3.21 -25.79 13.31
C ALA A 35 3.16 -27.32 13.35
N SER A 36 2.90 -27.88 14.54
CA SER A 36 2.60 -29.30 14.66
C SER A 36 1.23 -29.62 14.03
N PRO A 37 1.04 -30.81 13.43
CA PRO A 37 -0.25 -31.21 12.87
C PRO A 37 -1.38 -31.20 13.91
N GLU A 38 -1.10 -31.57 15.16
CA GLU A 38 -2.07 -31.59 16.25
C GLU A 38 -2.53 -30.16 16.60
N LEU A 39 -1.60 -29.22 16.60
CA LEU A 39 -1.87 -27.82 16.91
C LEU A 39 -2.76 -27.18 15.84
N HIS A 40 -2.48 -27.48 14.57
CA HIS A 40 -3.33 -27.08 13.45
C HIS A 40 -4.73 -27.72 13.52
N ALA A 41 -4.81 -29.03 13.74
CA ALA A 41 -6.08 -29.76 13.79
C ALA A 41 -7.04 -29.25 14.89
N ARG A 42 -6.49 -28.71 15.99
CA ARG A 42 -7.27 -28.11 17.08
C ARG A 42 -7.74 -26.68 16.81
N GLY A 43 -7.37 -26.08 15.68
CA GLY A 43 -7.63 -24.67 15.38
C GLY A 43 -6.94 -23.69 16.34
N ALA A 44 -5.86 -24.11 17.01
CA ALA A 44 -5.19 -23.31 18.03
C ALA A 44 -4.60 -22.01 17.47
N ILE A 45 -4.17 -22.02 16.21
CA ILE A 45 -3.55 -20.88 15.51
C ILE A 45 -4.57 -19.78 15.28
N VAL A 46 -5.72 -20.12 14.67
CA VAL A 46 -6.81 -19.16 14.44
C VAL A 46 -7.27 -18.58 15.78
N ASN A 47 -7.38 -19.43 16.81
CA ASN A 47 -7.75 -19.00 18.15
C ASN A 47 -6.71 -18.07 18.81
N ALA A 48 -5.42 -18.30 18.62
CA ALA A 48 -4.37 -17.44 19.15
C ALA A 48 -4.41 -16.05 18.49
N VAL A 49 -4.54 -15.99 17.17
CA VAL A 49 -4.69 -14.72 16.44
C VAL A 49 -5.96 -13.98 16.89
N ALA A 50 -7.08 -14.67 17.02
CA ALA A 50 -8.35 -14.08 17.46
C ALA A 50 -8.27 -13.57 18.92
N LYS A 51 -7.63 -14.31 19.83
CA LYS A 51 -7.42 -13.88 21.22
C LYS A 51 -6.50 -12.66 21.33
N ALA A 52 -5.52 -12.55 20.44
CA ALA A 52 -4.68 -11.36 20.33
C ALA A 52 -5.45 -10.14 19.79
N GLY A 53 -6.65 -10.34 19.23
CA GLY A 53 -7.48 -9.29 18.65
C GLY A 53 -7.30 -9.13 17.13
N GLY A 54 -6.54 -10.02 16.49
CA GLY A 54 -6.41 -10.10 15.04
C GLY A 54 -7.61 -10.78 14.38
N ILE A 55 -7.93 -10.36 13.15
CA ILE A 55 -8.98 -11.02 12.35
C ILE A 55 -8.32 -11.85 11.26
N VAL A 56 -8.40 -13.17 11.36
CA VAL A 56 -7.94 -14.08 10.30
C VAL A 56 -8.86 -13.94 9.08
N THR A 57 -8.27 -13.69 7.92
CA THR A 57 -8.99 -13.52 6.64
C THR A 57 -8.77 -14.69 5.69
N ALA A 58 -7.62 -15.36 5.79
CA ALA A 58 -7.33 -16.60 5.08
C ALA A 58 -6.33 -17.45 5.88
N LEU A 59 -6.42 -18.76 5.70
CA LEU A 59 -5.46 -19.72 6.22
C LEU A 59 -5.21 -20.76 5.14
N ASP A 60 -4.00 -20.73 4.59
CA ASP A 60 -3.55 -21.66 3.55
C ASP A 60 -2.57 -22.65 4.16
N VAL A 61 -2.77 -23.94 3.88
CA VAL A 61 -1.88 -25.02 4.33
C VAL A 61 -1.05 -25.46 3.14
N SER A 62 0.27 -25.38 3.24
CA SER A 62 1.21 -25.86 2.23
C SER A 62 1.96 -27.10 2.72
N GLU A 63 2.54 -27.84 1.75
CA GLU A 63 3.21 -29.15 1.89
C GLU A 63 3.50 -29.59 3.34
N PRO A 64 2.70 -30.53 3.88
CA PRO A 64 2.99 -31.16 5.15
C PRO A 64 4.32 -31.91 5.05
N THR A 65 5.29 -31.56 5.90
CA THR A 65 6.49 -32.38 6.11
C THR A 65 6.17 -33.41 7.20
N PRO A 66 6.76 -34.61 7.22
CA PRO A 66 6.55 -35.53 8.34
C PRO A 66 6.86 -34.85 9.68
N GLY A 67 5.84 -34.66 10.51
CA GLY A 67 5.94 -34.00 11.83
C GLY A 67 5.69 -32.49 11.85
N SER A 68 5.41 -31.83 10.72
CA SER A 68 5.05 -30.40 10.71
C SER A 68 4.17 -29.99 9.52
N VAL A 69 3.40 -28.92 9.71
CA VAL A 69 2.59 -28.30 8.67
C VAL A 69 3.03 -26.85 8.51
N ARG A 70 3.17 -26.40 7.26
CA ARG A 70 3.45 -24.99 6.95
C ARG A 70 2.14 -24.27 6.66
N LEU A 71 1.96 -23.13 7.30
CA LEU A 71 0.73 -22.37 7.31
C LEU A 71 1.01 -20.93 6.91
N ASP A 72 0.32 -20.47 5.88
CA ASP A 72 0.29 -19.07 5.51
C ASP A 72 -1.02 -18.46 6.04
N ILE A 73 -0.91 -17.63 7.07
CA ILE A 73 -2.01 -17.03 7.80
C ILE A 73 -2.13 -15.57 7.35
N SER A 74 -3.21 -15.23 6.66
CA SER A 74 -3.55 -13.83 6.38
C SER A 74 -4.44 -13.31 7.50
N CYS A 75 -4.07 -12.18 8.10
CA CYS A 75 -4.89 -11.53 9.11
C CYS A 75 -4.77 -10.01 9.08
N ASN A 76 -5.77 -9.34 9.65
CA ASN A 76 -5.78 -7.90 9.83
C ASN A 76 -5.42 -7.55 11.27
N ALA A 77 -4.45 -6.64 11.42
CA ALA A 77 -4.11 -5.97 12.66
C ALA A 77 -4.73 -4.55 12.69
N HIS A 78 -4.51 -3.82 13.78
CA HIS A 78 -4.94 -2.42 13.90
C HIS A 78 -3.78 -1.42 13.86
N ASP A 79 -2.56 -1.87 14.16
CA ASP A 79 -1.30 -1.14 14.00
C ASP A 79 -0.11 -2.11 13.99
N THR A 80 1.12 -1.58 13.85
CA THR A 80 2.36 -2.36 13.80
C THR A 80 2.72 -3.04 15.12
N ASP A 81 2.32 -2.49 16.27
CA ASP A 81 2.61 -3.11 17.56
C ASP A 81 1.69 -4.32 17.79
N HIS A 82 0.44 -4.24 17.37
CA HIS A 82 -0.48 -5.38 17.36
C HIS A 82 -0.01 -6.52 16.44
N VAL A 83 0.70 -6.23 15.35
CA VAL A 83 1.36 -7.28 14.55
C VAL A 83 2.35 -8.07 15.41
N LYS A 84 3.16 -7.39 16.23
CA LYS A 84 4.11 -8.05 17.14
C LYS A 84 3.39 -8.86 18.21
N GLU A 85 2.28 -8.35 18.73
CA GLU A 85 1.44 -9.08 19.70
C GLU A 85 0.87 -10.37 19.10
N ILE A 86 0.38 -10.33 17.86
CA ILE A 86 -0.11 -11.52 17.14
C ILE A 86 1.03 -12.52 16.93
N VAL A 87 2.21 -12.06 16.50
CA VAL A 87 3.39 -12.92 16.32
C VAL A 87 3.78 -13.57 17.65
N ALA A 88 3.86 -12.80 18.74
CA ALA A 88 4.19 -13.31 20.06
C ALA A 88 3.14 -14.33 20.55
N ALA A 89 1.85 -14.12 20.26
CA ALA A 89 0.79 -15.06 20.60
C ALA A 89 0.93 -16.40 19.86
N LEU A 90 1.44 -16.38 18.62
CA LEU A 90 1.72 -17.59 17.85
C LEU A 90 3.00 -18.29 18.34
N GLU A 91 4.07 -17.55 18.60
CA GLU A 91 5.33 -18.10 19.15
C GLU A 91 5.18 -18.66 20.57
N ALA A 92 4.17 -18.21 21.32
CA ALA A 92 3.85 -18.74 22.64
C ALA A 92 3.16 -20.13 22.60
N LEU A 93 2.78 -20.60 21.41
CA LEU A 93 2.20 -21.93 21.24
C LEU A 93 3.29 -22.98 21.09
N ASP A 94 3.31 -23.97 22.01
CA ASP A 94 4.23 -25.10 21.90
C ASP A 94 4.05 -25.83 20.57
N GLY A 95 5.11 -25.91 19.77
CA GLY A 95 5.08 -26.51 18.45
C GLY A 95 4.58 -25.57 17.34
N CYS A 96 4.63 -24.25 17.53
CA CYS A 96 4.45 -23.25 16.47
C CYS A 96 5.66 -22.31 16.43
N HIS A 97 6.08 -21.95 15.22
CA HIS A 97 7.14 -20.97 14.98
C HIS A 97 6.81 -20.13 13.74
N VAL A 98 6.91 -18.81 13.84
CA VAL A 98 6.65 -17.86 12.74
C VAL A 98 7.95 -17.61 11.99
N GLU A 99 8.08 -18.19 10.80
CA GLU A 99 9.26 -18.03 9.95
C GLU A 99 9.34 -16.63 9.33
N LYS A 100 8.19 -16.07 8.93
CA LYS A 100 8.15 -14.80 8.19
C LYS A 100 6.88 -14.02 8.47
N VAL A 101 7.03 -12.71 8.59
CA VAL A 101 5.92 -11.75 8.61
C VAL A 101 6.05 -10.88 7.37
N SER A 102 5.00 -10.85 6.55
CA SER A 102 4.96 -10.00 5.36
C SER A 102 3.85 -8.96 5.50
N ASP A 103 4.23 -7.68 5.48
CA ASP A 103 3.27 -6.58 5.45
C ASP A 103 2.81 -6.35 4.01
N ARG A 104 1.50 -6.48 3.76
CA ARG A 104 0.95 -6.37 2.41
C ARG A 104 1.05 -4.96 1.85
N VAL A 105 1.10 -3.92 2.69
CA VAL A 105 1.36 -2.55 2.25
C VAL A 105 2.77 -2.47 1.68
N PHE A 106 3.78 -2.98 2.38
CA PHE A 106 5.16 -2.96 1.88
C PHE A 106 5.31 -3.82 0.61
N LEU A 107 4.69 -5.00 0.56
CA LEU A 107 4.69 -5.84 -0.63
C LEU A 107 4.07 -5.12 -1.84
N ALA A 108 2.99 -4.37 -1.65
CA ALA A 108 2.34 -3.60 -2.72
C ALA A 108 3.20 -2.42 -3.23
N HIS A 109 4.24 -2.02 -2.50
CA HIS A 109 5.17 -0.95 -2.90
C HIS A 109 6.52 -1.49 -3.41
N LEU A 110 6.71 -2.81 -3.48
CA LEU A 110 7.95 -3.38 -4.03
C LEU A 110 8.09 -3.03 -5.51
N GLY A 111 9.12 -2.25 -5.84
CA GLY A 111 9.38 -1.78 -7.19
C GLY A 111 8.64 -0.49 -7.58
N GLY A 112 7.90 0.13 -6.65
CA GLY A 112 7.09 1.31 -6.91
C GLY A 112 5.69 0.99 -7.46
N LYS A 113 4.83 1.99 -7.55
CA LYS A 113 3.42 1.84 -7.98
C LYS A 113 3.14 2.30 -9.41
N LEU A 114 4.11 2.97 -10.02
CA LEU A 114 3.99 3.55 -11.36
C LEU A 114 4.89 2.85 -12.35
N GLU A 115 4.40 2.75 -13.59
CA GLU A 115 5.13 2.19 -14.73
C GLU A 115 4.94 3.08 -15.97
N VAL A 116 5.88 3.00 -16.91
CA VAL A 116 5.86 3.76 -18.17
C VAL A 116 5.84 2.79 -19.35
N HIS A 117 4.82 2.92 -20.20
CA HIS A 117 4.65 2.07 -21.39
C HIS A 117 4.70 2.86 -22.69
N VAL A 118 5.20 2.22 -23.74
CA VAL A 118 5.22 2.80 -25.09
C VAL A 118 3.82 2.77 -25.67
N LYS A 119 3.32 3.92 -26.14
CA LYS A 119 1.98 4.04 -26.73
C LYS A 119 1.87 3.53 -28.17
N VAL A 120 3.01 3.41 -28.86
CA VAL A 120 3.10 2.98 -30.25
C VAL A 120 3.83 1.64 -30.31
N PRO A 121 3.27 0.60 -30.96
CA PRO A 121 3.93 -0.70 -31.06
C PRO A 121 5.30 -0.61 -31.73
N MET A 122 6.34 -1.14 -31.08
CA MET A 122 7.72 -1.20 -31.60
C MET A 122 8.07 -2.64 -31.95
N ARG A 123 8.00 -3.00 -33.23
CA ARG A 123 8.24 -4.37 -33.71
C ARG A 123 9.51 -4.49 -34.55
N HIS A 124 9.85 -3.43 -35.28
CA HIS A 124 10.94 -3.43 -36.25
C HIS A 124 11.65 -2.07 -36.29
N ARG A 125 12.82 -2.02 -36.93
CA ARG A 125 13.66 -0.81 -37.04
C ARG A 125 12.92 0.39 -37.64
N ASP A 126 12.00 0.15 -38.56
CA ASP A 126 11.21 1.20 -39.20
C ASP A 126 10.25 1.89 -38.22
N ASP A 127 9.77 1.19 -37.19
CA ASP A 127 8.96 1.82 -36.14
C ASP A 127 9.81 2.80 -35.33
N LEU A 128 11.03 2.37 -34.98
CA LEU A 128 11.97 3.20 -34.25
C LEU A 128 12.37 4.42 -35.08
N ALA A 129 12.65 4.26 -36.37
CA ALA A 129 13.00 5.36 -37.26
C ALA A 129 11.87 6.39 -37.42
N ARG A 130 10.61 5.99 -37.22
CA ARG A 130 9.44 6.88 -37.23
C ARG A 130 9.28 7.67 -35.95
N ILE A 131 9.42 7.03 -34.78
CA ILE A 131 9.22 7.68 -33.48
C ILE A 131 10.48 8.33 -32.90
N TYR A 132 11.63 7.98 -33.46
CA TYR A 132 12.95 8.47 -33.08
C TYR A 132 13.67 8.98 -34.34
N THR A 133 15.00 9.00 -34.30
CA THR A 133 15.82 9.49 -35.40
C THR A 133 15.71 8.58 -36.64
N PRO A 134 15.57 9.12 -37.86
CA PRO A 134 15.50 10.55 -38.19
C PRO A 134 14.07 11.15 -38.15
N GLY A 135 13.02 10.34 -38.06
CA GLY A 135 11.62 10.78 -38.21
C GLY A 135 11.16 11.85 -37.20
N VAL A 136 11.65 11.80 -35.97
CA VAL A 136 11.29 12.74 -34.89
C VAL A 136 11.69 14.19 -35.19
N ALA A 137 12.70 14.42 -36.04
CA ALA A 137 13.16 15.76 -36.39
C ALA A 137 12.04 16.64 -36.98
N ARG A 138 11.19 16.05 -37.83
CA ARG A 138 10.05 16.75 -38.43
C ARG A 138 9.00 17.18 -37.40
N VAL A 139 8.87 16.43 -36.30
CA VAL A 139 7.98 16.80 -35.19
C VAL A 139 8.58 17.96 -34.40
N CYS A 140 9.90 17.96 -34.18
CA CYS A 140 10.59 19.08 -33.53
C CYS A 140 10.48 20.37 -34.35
N GLU A 141 10.70 20.31 -35.66
CA GLU A 141 10.57 21.45 -36.58
C GLU A 141 9.14 21.99 -36.59
N ALA A 142 8.13 21.11 -36.67
CA ALA A 142 6.72 21.52 -36.64
C ALA A 142 6.35 22.25 -35.32
N ILE A 143 6.88 21.80 -34.17
CA ILE A 143 6.66 22.49 -32.89
C ILE A 143 7.44 23.81 -32.82
N ALA A 144 8.62 23.89 -33.42
CA ALA A 144 9.40 25.12 -33.48
C ALA A 144 8.70 26.20 -34.32
N GLU A 145 8.09 25.81 -35.44
CA GLU A 145 7.28 26.70 -36.29
C GLU A 145 5.95 27.09 -35.63
N ASN A 146 5.28 26.13 -34.96
CA ASN A 146 4.02 26.34 -34.27
C ASN A 146 4.04 25.77 -32.83
N PRO A 147 4.43 26.58 -31.82
CA PRO A 147 4.57 26.12 -30.43
C PRO A 147 3.31 25.52 -29.80
N GLU A 148 2.11 25.91 -30.25
CA GLU A 148 0.84 25.37 -29.75
C GLU A 148 0.67 23.87 -30.07
N ASP A 149 1.35 23.37 -31.10
CA ASP A 149 1.33 21.95 -31.46
C ASP A 149 1.98 21.05 -30.41
N VAL A 150 2.73 21.60 -29.43
CA VAL A 150 3.31 20.82 -28.34
C VAL A 150 2.27 19.98 -27.58
N ARG A 151 1.04 20.51 -27.40
CA ARG A 151 -0.03 19.74 -26.74
C ARG A 151 -0.63 18.69 -27.67
N ARG A 152 -0.58 18.87 -28.99
CA ARG A 152 -1.12 17.91 -29.96
C ARG A 152 -0.16 16.76 -30.22
N LEU A 153 1.14 17.05 -30.29
CA LEU A 153 2.18 16.15 -30.77
C LEU A 153 3.01 15.49 -29.65
N THR A 154 2.75 15.80 -28.38
CA THR A 154 3.49 15.21 -27.25
C THR A 154 2.57 14.72 -26.13
N ILE A 155 3.16 14.02 -25.16
CA ILE A 155 2.43 13.57 -23.96
C ILE A 155 1.87 14.73 -23.12
N LYS A 156 2.38 15.97 -23.31
CA LYS A 156 1.95 17.19 -22.60
C LYS A 156 0.45 17.43 -22.61
N ARG A 157 -0.28 16.90 -23.60
CA ARG A 157 -1.75 16.94 -23.60
C ARG A 157 -2.38 16.44 -22.31
N ASN A 158 -1.80 15.38 -21.74
CA ASN A 158 -2.37 14.54 -20.70
C ASN A 158 -1.33 14.16 -19.64
N SER A 159 -0.39 15.07 -19.35
CA SER A 159 0.61 14.90 -18.29
C SER A 159 0.39 15.94 -17.20
N VAL A 160 0.40 15.49 -15.96
CA VAL A 160 0.40 16.33 -14.75
C VAL A 160 1.64 15.97 -13.95
N ALA A 161 2.37 16.98 -13.49
CA ALA A 161 3.48 16.79 -12.57
C ALA A 161 2.96 16.92 -11.14
N VAL A 162 3.13 15.87 -10.35
CA VAL A 162 2.91 15.90 -8.90
C VAL A 162 4.24 16.30 -8.25
N VAL A 163 4.32 17.52 -7.72
CA VAL A 163 5.57 18.09 -7.18
C VAL A 163 5.38 18.36 -5.68
N SER A 164 6.31 17.84 -4.87
CA SER A 164 6.36 18.06 -3.43
C SER A 164 7.82 18.04 -2.96
N ASP A 165 8.15 18.87 -1.98
CA ASP A 165 9.44 18.84 -1.28
C ASP A 165 9.43 17.90 -0.06
N GLY A 166 8.28 17.29 0.26
CA GLY A 166 8.11 16.39 1.40
C GLY A 166 8.10 17.10 2.76
N SER A 167 7.88 18.42 2.79
CA SER A 167 7.82 19.19 4.04
C SER A 167 6.54 18.95 4.86
N ALA A 168 5.48 18.42 4.25
CA ALA A 168 4.22 18.09 4.91
C ALA A 168 3.59 16.81 4.33
N ILE A 169 4.09 15.65 4.75
CA ILE A 169 3.59 14.36 4.29
C ILE A 169 2.41 13.93 5.17
N LEU A 170 1.19 14.09 4.68
CA LEU A 170 -0.04 13.73 5.41
C LEU A 170 -0.03 14.33 6.83
N GLY A 171 -0.18 13.51 7.87
CA GLY A 171 -0.02 13.89 9.28
C GLY A 171 1.37 13.63 9.85
N LEU A 172 2.35 13.23 9.03
CA LEU A 172 3.70 12.84 9.44
C LEU A 172 4.67 14.04 9.51
N GLY A 173 4.28 15.18 8.93
CA GLY A 173 5.10 16.39 8.91
C GLY A 173 6.25 16.32 7.89
N ASN A 174 7.38 16.93 8.22
CA ASN A 174 8.52 17.05 7.33
C ASN A 174 9.45 15.84 7.47
N LEU A 175 9.37 14.90 6.53
CA LEU A 175 10.32 13.77 6.43
C LEU A 175 11.17 13.84 5.16
N GLY A 176 11.06 14.94 4.40
CA GLY A 176 11.81 15.19 3.19
C GLY A 176 11.29 14.45 1.94
N PRO A 177 11.89 14.72 0.77
CA PRO A 177 11.34 14.32 -0.52
C PRO A 177 11.37 12.81 -0.75
N ALA A 178 12.41 12.11 -0.27
CA ALA A 178 12.52 10.65 -0.44
C ALA A 178 11.39 9.90 0.29
N ALA A 179 11.06 10.32 1.51
CA ALA A 179 9.97 9.73 2.29
C ALA A 179 8.58 10.07 1.71
N ALA A 180 8.47 11.13 0.90
CA ALA A 180 7.23 11.51 0.24
C ALA A 180 6.93 10.69 -1.02
N MET A 181 7.93 9.99 -1.60
CA MET A 181 7.77 9.28 -2.87
C MET A 181 6.59 8.30 -2.91
N PRO A 182 6.35 7.45 -1.88
CA PRO A 182 5.18 6.56 -1.88
C PRO A 182 3.83 7.29 -1.82
N VAL A 183 3.80 8.60 -1.51
CA VAL A 183 2.58 9.42 -1.58
C VAL A 183 2.46 10.10 -2.95
N MET A 184 3.59 10.41 -3.60
CA MET A 184 3.63 11.11 -4.88
C MET A 184 3.49 10.18 -6.10
N GLU A 185 3.96 8.93 -5.98
CA GLU A 185 3.66 7.84 -6.90
C GLU A 185 2.16 7.48 -6.88
#